data_AF-A0A519QSJ4-F1
#
_entry.id   AF-A0A519QSJ4-F1
#
_cell.length_a   1.000
_cell.length_b   1.000
_cell.length_c   1.000
_cell.angle_alpha   90.00
_cell.angle_beta   90.00
_cell.angle_gamma   90.00
#
_symmetry.space_group_name_H-M   'P 1'
#
loop_
_entity.id
_entity.type
_entity.pdbx_description
1 polymer ?
#
loop_
_entity_poly.entity_id
_entity_poly.type
_entity_poly.pdbx_seq_one_letter_code
_entity_poly.pdbx_strand_id
1 'polypeptide(L)' 'MTNGKLINFVSNLQYYMFPNSKYPLIDLTGYTEKADMEVNCDLSDIDEINKEIERYGLKFILRDEWIDMVIVTDVKKGS' A
#
# COMPACT_ATOMS: atom_id res chain seq x y z
N MET A 1 6.35 -0.95 13.11
CA MET A 1 5.35 0.02 13.62
C MET A 1 4.84 -0.43 14.98
N THR A 2 4.68 0.51 15.91
CA THR A 2 4.10 0.23 17.22
C THR A 2 2.84 1.08 17.38
N ASN A 3 1.72 0.45 17.69
CA ASN A 3 0.41 1.05 17.90
C ASN A 3 0.00 1.99 16.74
N GLY A 4 0.14 1.50 15.51
CA GLY A 4 -0.16 2.27 14.29
C GLY A 4 -1.32 1.67 13.51
N LYS A 5 -1.89 2.44 12.58
CA LYS A 5 -2.91 1.93 11.65
C LYS A 5 -2.26 1.29 10.43
N LEU A 6 -2.80 0.16 9.98
CA LEU A 6 -2.28 -0.57 8.81
C LEU A 6 -2.27 0.29 7.55
N ILE A 7 -3.29 1.14 7.36
CA ILE A 7 -3.34 2.09 6.24
C ILE A 7 -2.11 3.00 6.14
N ASN A 8 -1.49 3.36 7.27
CA ASN A 8 -0.28 4.19 7.25
C ASN A 8 0.93 3.40 6.74
N PHE A 9 1.01 2.11 7.06
CA PHE A 9 2.04 1.22 6.53
C PHE A 9 1.90 1.07 5.01
N VAL A 10 0.69 0.79 4.51
CA VAL A 10 0.41 0.68 3.06
C VAL A 10 0.71 2.01 2.34
N SER A 11 0.29 3.14 2.91
CA SER A 11 0.52 4.46 2.34
C SER A 11 2.02 4.82 2.28
N ASN A 12 2.78 4.48 3.31
CA ASN A 12 4.23 4.70 3.33
C ASN A 12 4.95 3.84 2.30
N LEU A 13 4.55 2.57 2.13
CA LEU A 13 5.10 1.72 1.08
C LEU A 13 4.84 2.32 -0.31
N GLN A 14 3.59 2.72 -0.58
CA GLN A 14 3.22 3.33 -1.86
C GLN A 14 4.05 4.59 -2.15
N TYR A 15 4.21 5.48 -1.17
CA TYR A 15 4.87 6.76 -1.37
C TYR A 15 6.39 6.66 -1.43
N TYR A 16 7.02 5.89 -0.52
CA TYR A 16 8.47 5.86 -0.39
C TYR A 16 9.14 4.75 -1.20
N MET A 17 8.50 3.57 -1.31
CA MET A 17 9.10 2.38 -1.92
C MET A 17 8.59 2.14 -3.34
N PHE A 18 7.32 2.43 -3.60
CA PHE A 18 6.66 2.15 -4.88
C PHE A 18 6.08 3.38 -5.61
N PRO A 19 6.76 4.55 -5.63
CA PRO A 19 6.17 5.79 -6.18
C PRO A 19 5.87 5.70 -7.69
N ASN A 20 6.59 4.87 -8.42
CA ASN A 20 6.45 4.68 -9.87
C ASN A 20 5.83 3.32 -10.24
N SER A 21 5.27 2.59 -9.27
CA SER A 21 4.61 1.32 -9.55
C SER A 21 3.41 1.55 -10.47
N LYS A 22 3.25 0.68 -11.48
CA LYS A 22 2.05 0.65 -12.32
C LYS A 22 0.81 0.16 -11.56
N TYR A 23 1.03 -0.51 -10.43
CA TYR A 23 -0.01 -1.09 -9.59
C TYR A 23 -0.05 -0.33 -8.26
N PRO A 24 -1.16 0.38 -7.95
CA PRO A 24 -1.31 1.03 -6.66
C PRO A 24 -1.46 -0.01 -5.56
N LEU A 25 -0.88 0.26 -4.39
CA LEU A 25 -1.12 -0.52 -3.18
C LEU A 25 -2.40 -0.01 -2.51
N ILE A 26 -3.32 -0.92 -2.22
CA ILE A 26 -4.65 -0.61 -1.68
C ILE A 26 -4.87 -1.47 -0.43
N ASP A 27 -5.21 -0.83 0.69
CA ASP A 27 -5.60 -1.55 1.90
C ASP A 27 -7.07 -1.99 1.80
N LEU A 28 -7.28 -3.29 1.66
CA LEU A 28 -8.59 -3.93 1.54
C LEU A 28 -8.86 -4.88 2.70
N THR A 29 -8.10 -4.74 3.80
CA THR A 29 -8.19 -5.62 4.96
C THR A 29 -9.36 -5.30 5.88
N GLY A 30 -9.85 -4.06 5.82
CA GLY A 30 -10.88 -3.54 6.72
C GLY A 30 -10.41 -3.26 8.15
N TYR A 31 -9.11 -3.41 8.45
CA TYR A 31 -8.58 -3.14 9.78
C TYR A 31 -8.51 -1.62 10.06
N THR A 32 -9.38 -1.14 10.95
CA THR A 32 -9.44 0.28 11.36
C THR A 32 -8.66 0.58 12.64
N GLU A 33 -8.48 -0.45 13.47
CA GLU A 33 -7.83 -0.35 14.76
C GLU A 33 -6.30 -0.30 14.64
N LYS A 34 -5.65 0.09 15.73
CA LYS A 34 -4.20 0.13 15.80
C LYS A 34 -3.64 -1.26 16.09
N ALA A 35 -2.50 -1.56 15.48
CA ALA A 35 -1.77 -2.80 15.66
C ALA A 35 -0.27 -2.54 15.81
N ASP A 36 0.39 -3.49 16.47
CA ASP A 36 1.83 -3.62 16.49
C ASP A 36 2.25 -4.59 15.39
N MET A 37 3.16 -4.16 14.53
CA MET A 37 3.74 -5.01 13.49
C MET A 37 5.21 -4.69 13.32
N GLU A 38 6.02 -5.72 13.16
CA GLU A 38 7.42 -5.59 12.80
C GLU A 38 7.59 -6.18 11.40
N VAL A 39 8.43 -5.56 10.57
CA VAL A 39 8.71 -6.05 9.21
C VAL A 39 10.21 -5.90 9.00
N ASN A 40 10.93 -7.02 8.97
CA ASN A 40 12.39 -7.06 8.87
C ASN A 40 12.81 -7.65 7.52
N CYS A 41 12.62 -6.90 6.45
CA CYS A 41 12.97 -7.31 5.08
C CYS A 41 13.34 -6.11 4.20
N ASP A 42 13.75 -6.35 2.95
CA ASP A 42 13.86 -5.29 1.96
C ASP A 42 12.45 -4.79 1.57
N LEU A 43 12.15 -3.53 1.90
CA LEU A 43 10.85 -2.92 1.61
C LEU A 43 10.68 -2.50 0.13
N SER A 44 11.72 -2.64 -0.69
CA SER A 44 11.64 -2.46 -2.14
C SER A 44 11.24 -3.74 -2.88
N ASP A 45 11.24 -4.89 -2.19
CA ASP A 45 10.85 -6.20 -2.73
C ASP A 45 9.50 -6.64 -2.14
N ILE A 46 8.47 -6.68 -3.00
CA ILE A 46 7.11 -7.06 -2.60
C ILE A 46 7.01 -8.52 -2.18
N ASP A 47 7.85 -9.41 -2.71
CA ASP A 47 7.86 -10.83 -2.37
C ASP A 47 8.48 -11.04 -0.99
N GLU A 48 9.53 -10.27 -0.65
CA GLU A 48 10.08 -10.26 0.70
C GLU A 48 9.08 -9.69 1.72
N ILE A 49 8.42 -8.57 1.40
CA ILE A 49 7.37 -8.00 2.25
C ILE A 49 6.28 -9.05 2.49
N ASN A 50 5.80 -9.71 1.43
CA ASN A 50 4.76 -10.73 1.54
C ASN A 50 5.14 -11.88 2.48
N LYS A 51 6.37 -12.38 2.40
CA LYS A 51 6.86 -13.44 3.30
C LYS A 51 6.82 -12.99 4.76
N GLU A 52 7.20 -11.75 5.04
CA GLU A 52 7.28 -11.24 6.40
C GLU A 52 5.89 -10.90 6.99
N ILE A 53 4.98 -10.35 6.19
CA ILE A 53 3.63 -9.99 6.67
C ILE A 53 2.65 -11.17 6.72
N GLU A 54 2.97 -12.29 6.08
CA GLU A 54 2.14 -13.51 6.10
C GLU A 54 1.89 -14.03 7.52
N ARG A 55 2.84 -13.82 8.45
CA ARG A 55 2.68 -14.18 9.87
C ARG A 55 1.52 -13.46 10.57
N TYR A 56 1.05 -12.35 10.00
CA TYR A 56 -0.10 -11.58 10.47
C TYR A 56 -1.38 -11.92 9.69
N GLY A 57 -1.35 -12.93 8.82
CA GLY A 57 -2.46 -13.27 7.93
C GLY A 57 -2.69 -12.24 6.83
N LEU A 58 -1.67 -11.43 6.51
CA LEU A 58 -1.73 -10.38 5.49
C LEU A 58 -0.98 -10.81 4.23
N LYS A 59 -1.41 -10.30 3.08
CA LYS A 59 -0.72 -10.52 1.80
C LYS A 59 -1.12 -9.45 0.78
N PHE A 60 -0.14 -8.91 0.06
CA PHE A 60 -0.37 -8.17 -1.17
C PHE A 60 -0.61 -9.14 -2.32
N ILE A 61 -1.74 -8.95 -3.01
CA ILE A 61 -2.12 -9.75 -4.17
C ILE A 61 -2.39 -8.82 -5.36
N LEU A 62 -1.97 -9.24 -6.55
CA LEU A 62 -2.38 -8.57 -7.77
C LEU A 62 -3.80 -9.01 -8.11
N ARG A 63 -4.74 -8.05 -8.12
CA ARG A 63 -6.13 -8.29 -8.49
C ARG A 63 -6.73 -7.07 -9.17
N ASP A 64 -7.70 -7.32 -10.04
CA ASP A 64 -8.51 -6.25 -10.65
C ASP A 64 -9.51 -5.74 -9.62
N GLU A 65 -9.45 -4.44 -9.32
CA GLU A 65 -10.33 -3.79 -8.34
C GLU A 65 -10.89 -2.49 -8.90
N TRP A 66 -12.19 -2.30 -8.68
CA TRP A 66 -12.86 -1.04 -8.96
C TRP A 66 -12.59 -0.10 -7.79
N ILE A 67 -11.88 1.00 -8.06
CA ILE A 67 -11.62 2.03 -7.06
C ILE A 67 -12.14 3.39 -7.52
N ASP A 68 -12.77 4.10 -6.59
CA ASP A 68 -13.19 5.48 -6.78
C ASP A 68 -11.96 6.40 -6.66
N MET A 69 -11.24 6.58 -7.76
CA MET A 69 -10.10 7.50 -7.81
C MET A 69 -10.55 8.88 -8.33
N VAL A 70 -10.29 9.93 -7.54
CA VAL A 70 -10.43 11.31 -8.01
C VAL A 70 -9.21 11.65 -8.86
N ILE A 71 -9.40 11.79 -10.17
CA ILE A 71 -8.36 12.23 -11.11
C ILE A 71 -8.43 13.76 -11.24
N VAL A 72 -7.35 14.47 -10.88
CA VAL A 72 -7.19 15.91 -11.12
C VAL A 72 -6.22 16.10 -12.27
N THR A 73 -6.73 16.51 -13.44
CA THR A 73 -5.92 16.85 -14.62
C THR A 73 -6.05 18.31 -14.96
N ASP A 74 -4.93 18.97 -15.26
CA ASP A 74 -4.93 20.33 -15.80
C ASP A 74 -5.36 20.31 -17.26
N VAL A 75 -6.34 21.14 -17.62
CA VAL A 75 -6.85 21.24 -18.98
C VAL A 75 -6.08 22.39 -19.63
N LYS A 76 -5.06 22.08 -20.45
CA LYS A 76 -4.39 23.11 -21.25
C LYS A 76 -5.44 23.77 -22.16
N LYS A 77 -5.83 25.01 -21.83
CA LYS A 77 -6.56 25.89 -22.74
C LYS A 77 -5.66 26.10 -23.96
N GLY A 78 -6.08 25.60 -25.12
CA GLY A 78 -5.44 25.92 -26.38
C GLY A 78 -5.41 27.44 -26.57
N SER A 79 -4.23 27.98 -26.85
CA SER A 79 -3.98 29.34 -27.36
C SER A 79 -2.81 29.25 -28.31
#